data_AF-A0A526Q100-F1
#
_entry.id   AF-A0A526Q100-F1
#
_cell.length_a   1.000
_cell.length_b   1.000
_cell.length_c   1.000
_cell.angle_alpha   90.00
_cell.angle_beta   90.00
_cell.angle_gamma   90.00
#
_symmetry.space_group_name_H-M   'P 1'
#
loop_
_entity.id
_entity.type
_entity.pdbx_description
1 polymer ?
#
loop_
_entity_poly.entity_id
_entity_poly.type
_entity_poly.pdbx_seq_one_letter_code
_entity_poly.pdbx_strand_id
1 'polypeptide(L)'
;MRRRGGFSAKPSFKAWMAALALLAASWPDTASADWRDDIGTFRIGIVAEPGGGNTVPGLALLTDAYTKALGMKAEFVVARDYQALIEAQVDGRIQYAVY
;
A
#
# COMPACT_ATOMS: atom_id res chain seq x y z
N MET A 1 -68.42 8.08 -1.82
CA MET A 1 -67.94 6.72 -2.16
C MET A 1 -67.11 6.78 -3.45
N ARG A 2 -65.98 6.06 -3.51
CA ARG A 2 -65.06 5.79 -4.67
C ARG A 2 -63.89 6.75 -5.00
N ARG A 3 -62.76 6.47 -4.32
CA ARG A 3 -61.37 6.23 -4.78
C ARG A 3 -60.86 6.86 -6.10
N ARG A 4 -59.74 7.59 -6.00
CA ARG A 4 -58.55 7.48 -6.88
C ARG A 4 -57.34 7.49 -5.94
N GLY A 5 -56.66 6.37 -5.70
CA GLY A 5 -55.90 5.62 -6.69
C GLY A 5 -54.46 6.11 -6.60
N GLY A 6 -53.73 5.67 -5.57
CA GLY A 6 -52.36 6.08 -5.31
C GLY A 6 -51.43 5.71 -6.46
N PHE A 7 -50.58 6.65 -6.86
CA PHE A 7 -49.48 6.40 -7.78
C PHE A 7 -48.45 5.51 -7.09
N SER A 8 -48.61 4.19 -7.23
CA SER A 8 -47.51 3.25 -7.02
C SER A 8 -46.71 3.20 -8.31
N ALA A 9 -45.76 4.12 -8.46
CA ALA A 9 -44.74 4.01 -9.49
C ALA A 9 -43.78 2.89 -9.06
N LYS A 10 -44.07 1.66 -9.47
CA LYS A 10 -43.08 0.58 -9.37
C LYS A 10 -41.95 0.96 -10.32
N PRO A 11 -40.72 1.21 -9.83
CA PRO A 11 -39.62 1.54 -10.72
C PRO A 11 -39.47 0.39 -11.71
N SER A 12 -39.54 0.71 -13.00
CA SER A 12 -39.38 -0.27 -14.06
C SER A 12 -37.96 -0.83 -13.97
N PHE A 13 -37.82 -2.15 -14.13
CA PHE A 13 -36.53 -2.85 -14.04
C PHE A 13 -35.44 -2.19 -14.93
N LYS A 14 -35.86 -1.60 -16.06
CA LYS A 14 -35.02 -0.77 -16.93
C LYS A 14 -34.47 0.49 -16.25
N ALA A 15 -35.29 1.21 -15.49
CA ALA A 15 -34.84 2.39 -14.73
C ALA A 15 -33.84 2.00 -13.65
N TRP A 16 -34.02 0.82 -13.02
CA TRP A 16 -33.08 0.31 -12.05
C TRP A 16 -31.74 -0.11 -12.69
N MET A 17 -31.78 -0.78 -13.84
CA MET A 17 -30.57 -1.11 -14.59
C MET A 17 -29.84 0.14 -15.09
N ALA A 18 -30.56 1.17 -15.51
CA ALA A 18 -29.95 2.45 -15.91
C ALA A 18 -29.27 3.14 -14.74
N ALA A 19 -29.90 3.12 -13.56
CA ALA A 19 -29.29 3.66 -12.34
C ALA A 19 -28.04 2.87 -11.91
N LEU A 20 -28.06 1.54 -12.03
CA LEU A 20 -26.90 0.67 -11.76
C LEU A 20 -25.76 0.92 -12.75
N ALA A 21 -26.06 1.12 -14.03
CA ALA A 21 -25.06 1.44 -15.05
C ALA A 21 -24.42 2.81 -14.82
N LEU A 22 -25.21 3.81 -14.42
CA LEU A 22 -24.70 5.14 -14.05
C LEU A 22 -23.84 5.09 -12.78
N LEU A 23 -24.19 4.25 -11.80
CA LEU A 23 -23.41 4.06 -10.58
C LEU A 23 -22.09 3.32 -10.84
N ALA A 24 -22.10 2.34 -11.74
CA ALA A 24 -20.89 1.64 -12.17
C ALA A 24 -19.96 2.55 -12.99
N ALA A 25 -20.52 3.44 -13.82
CA ALA A 25 -19.76 4.43 -14.57
C ALA A 25 -19.22 5.58 -13.69
N SER A 26 -19.76 5.76 -12.48
CA SER A 26 -19.25 6.73 -11.50
C SER A 26 -18.18 6.17 -10.57
N TRP A 27 -17.75 4.91 -10.76
CA TRP A 27 -16.60 4.41 -10.02
C TRP A 27 -15.38 5.18 -10.52
N PRO A 28 -14.63 5.86 -9.64
CA PRO A 28 -13.37 6.45 -10.03
C PRO A 28 -12.52 5.35 -10.66
N ASP A 29 -11.81 5.68 -11.73
CA ASP A 29 -10.70 4.86 -12.22
C ASP A 29 -9.92 4.40 -11.00
N THR A 30 -9.64 3.10 -10.90
CA THR A 30 -8.91 2.54 -9.76
C THR A 30 -7.62 3.34 -9.67
N ALA A 31 -7.58 4.29 -8.74
CA ALA A 31 -6.39 5.06 -8.48
C ALA A 31 -5.42 4.01 -7.96
N SER A 32 -4.56 3.52 -8.85
CA SER A 32 -3.42 2.72 -8.48
C SER A 32 -2.68 3.60 -7.49
N ALA A 33 -2.83 3.31 -6.20
CA ALA A 33 -2.02 3.91 -5.16
C ALA A 33 -0.61 3.33 -5.37
N ASP A 34 0.08 3.86 -6.38
CA ASP A 34 1.47 3.51 -6.65
C ASP A 34 2.31 4.19 -5.59
N TRP A 35 2.25 3.62 -4.39
CA TRP A 35 2.97 4.06 -3.19
C TRP A 35 4.47 4.25 -3.44
N ARG A 36 5.00 3.62 -4.49
CA ARG A 36 6.39 3.75 -4.94
C ARG A 36 6.74 5.19 -5.30
N ASP A 37 5.80 5.92 -5.90
CA ASP A 37 5.97 7.33 -6.27
C ASP A 37 5.94 8.24 -5.04
N ASP A 38 5.16 7.88 -4.01
CA ASP A 38 5.03 8.68 -2.79
C ASP A 38 6.24 8.56 -1.85
N ILE A 39 6.87 7.37 -1.82
CA ILE A 39 7.97 7.12 -0.87
C ILE A 39 9.37 7.29 -1.49
N GLY A 40 9.49 7.16 -2.81
CA GLY A 40 10.73 7.30 -3.60
C GLY A 40 11.79 6.21 -3.37
N THR A 41 12.11 5.86 -2.12
CA THR A 41 13.06 4.81 -1.75
C THR A 41 12.48 3.92 -0.66
N PHE A 42 12.47 2.62 -0.91
CA PHE A 42 11.99 1.63 0.03
C PHE A 42 13.11 1.21 0.98
N ARG A 43 13.05 1.68 2.23
CA ARG A 43 14.06 1.41 3.25
C ARG A 43 13.66 0.22 4.12
N ILE A 44 14.54 -0.77 4.17
CA ILE A 44 14.39 -2.02 4.91
C ILE A 44 15.38 -2.01 6.07
N GLY A 45 14.87 -2.02 7.31
CA GLY A 45 15.70 -2.09 8.50
C GLY A 45 16.04 -3.53 8.89
N ILE A 46 17.29 -3.77 9.29
CA ILE A 46 17.77 -5.05 9.83
C ILE A 46 18.67 -4.80 11.04
N VAL A 47 18.79 -5.77 11.95
CA VAL A 47 19.81 -5.74 13.01
C VAL A 47 21.03 -6.53 12.54
N ALA A 48 22.23 -5.96 12.70
CA ALA A 48 23.47 -6.71 12.50
C ALA A 48 23.93 -7.36 13.81
N GLU A 49 24.63 -8.50 13.70
CA GLU A 49 25.25 -9.12 14.87
C GLU A 49 26.14 -8.11 15.63
N PRO A 50 26.12 -8.12 16.98
CA PRO A 50 26.98 -7.26 17.77
C PRO A 50 28.45 -7.43 17.36
N GLY A 51 29.07 -6.37 16.84
CA GLY A 51 30.46 -6.38 16.34
C GLY A 51 30.62 -6.55 14.83
N GLY A 52 29.54 -6.76 14.07
CA GLY A 52 29.58 -6.88 12.60
C GLY A 52 29.63 -5.55 11.82
N GLY A 53 29.44 -4.42 12.51
CA GLY A 53 29.41 -3.09 11.88
C GLY A 53 28.39 -2.98 10.74
N ASN A 54 28.66 -2.09 9.78
CA ASN A 54 27.77 -1.83 8.64
C ASN A 54 27.92 -2.87 7.50
N THR A 55 28.74 -3.91 7.70
CA THR A 55 29.09 -4.89 6.66
C THR A 55 28.36 -6.20 6.91
N VAL A 56 27.05 -6.20 6.65
CA VAL A 56 26.25 -7.42 6.60
C VAL A 56 26.63 -8.18 5.32
N PRO A 57 27.19 -9.41 5.40
CA PRO A 57 27.54 -10.17 4.22
C PRO A 57 26.32 -10.38 3.31
N GLY A 58 26.48 -10.12 2.01
CA GLY A 58 25.40 -10.27 1.03
C GLY A 58 24.38 -9.12 0.99
N LEU A 59 24.57 -8.04 1.77
CA LEU A 59 23.65 -6.89 1.77
C LEU A 59 23.48 -6.25 0.39
N ALA A 60 24.57 -6.18 -0.38
CA ALA A 60 24.53 -5.66 -1.76
C ALA A 60 23.67 -6.54 -2.68
N LEU A 61 23.76 -7.87 -2.54
CA LEU A 61 22.96 -8.82 -3.32
C LEU A 61 21.48 -8.73 -2.93
N LEU A 62 21.17 -8.61 -1.63
CA LEU A 62 19.82 -8.37 -1.13
C LEU A 62 19.26 -7.04 -1.66
N THR A 63 20.05 -5.97 -1.60
CA THR A 63 19.66 -4.65 -2.09
C THR A 63 19.29 -4.69 -3.58
N ASP A 64 20.11 -5.35 -4.41
CA ASP A 64 19.84 -5.52 -5.84
C ASP A 64 18.59 -6.39 -6.09
N ALA A 65 18.44 -7.49 -5.37
CA ALA A 65 17.27 -8.38 -5.49
C ALA A 65 15.96 -7.66 -5.15
N TYR A 66 15.93 -6.91 -4.03
CA TYR A 66 14.75 -6.14 -3.62
C TYR A 66 14.47 -4.98 -4.59
N THR A 67 15.51 -4.28 -5.06
CA THR A 67 15.35 -3.21 -6.04
C THR A 67 14.69 -3.74 -7.33
N LYS A 68 15.14 -4.90 -7.82
CA LYS A 68 14.55 -5.56 -9.00
C LYS A 68 13.12 -6.04 -8.75
N ALA A 69 12.86 -6.68 -7.61
CA ALA A 69 11.54 -7.23 -7.28
C ALA A 69 10.50 -6.12 -7.05
N LEU A 70 10.90 -5.02 -6.42
CA LEU A 70 10.01 -3.89 -6.13
C LEU A 70 9.91 -2.93 -7.32
N GLY A 71 10.78 -3.01 -8.32
CA GLY A 71 10.79 -2.07 -9.44
C GLY A 71 11.07 -0.61 -9.03
N MET A 72 11.66 -0.41 -7.85
CA MET A 72 12.03 0.89 -7.28
C MET A 72 13.27 0.72 -6.41
N LYS A 73 13.93 1.83 -6.07
CA LYS A 73 15.14 1.80 -5.24
C LYS A 73 14.83 1.22 -3.86
N ALA A 74 15.55 0.16 -3.48
CA ALA A 74 15.55 -0.36 -2.12
C ALA A 74 16.86 -0.01 -1.41
N GLU A 75 16.81 0.27 -0.10
CA GLU A 75 17.99 0.54 0.73
C GLU A 75 17.89 -0.22 2.05
N PHE A 76 18.97 -0.87 2.45
CA PHE A 76 19.04 -1.52 3.76
C PHE A 76 19.64 -0.58 4.81
N VAL A 77 18.93 -0.44 5.93
CA VAL A 77 19.36 0.35 7.10
C VAL A 77 19.73 -0.61 8.22
N VAL A 78 20.99 -0.61 8.62
CA VAL A 78 21.47 -1.48 9.71
C VAL A 78 21.30 -0.74 11.04
N ALA A 79 20.41 -1.26 11.89
CA ALA A 79 20.22 -0.79 13.25
C ALA A 79 21.19 -1.47 14.21
N ARG A 80 21.57 -0.75 15.27
CA ARG A 80 22.49 -1.26 16.30
C ARG A 80 21.88 -2.35 17.19
N ASP A 81 20.57 -2.30 17.38
CA ASP A 81 19.79 -3.17 18.24
C ASP A 81 18.31 -3.11 17.83
N TYR A 82 17.51 -4.01 18.38
CA TYR A 82 16.08 -4.10 18.08
C TYR A 82 15.29 -2.87 18.51
N GLN A 83 15.69 -2.20 19.60
CA GLN A 83 15.01 -0.98 20.04
C GLN A 83 15.17 0.13 19.00
N ALA A 84 16.39 0.34 18.51
CA ALA A 84 16.70 1.30 17.46
C ALA A 84 15.99 0.95 16.14
N LEU A 85 15.80 -0.33 15.84
CA LEU A 85 15.05 -0.78 14.67
C LEU A 85 13.56 -0.43 14.79
N ILE A 86 12.96 -0.67 15.96
CA ILE A 86 11.56 -0.32 16.26
C ILE A 86 11.37 1.20 16.16
N GLU A 87 12.24 1.98 16.80
CA GLU A 87 12.21 3.44 16.75
C GLU A 87 12.33 3.94 15.29
N ALA A 88 13.20 3.35 14.48
CA ALA A 88 13.32 3.70 13.07
C ALA A 88 12.03 3.43 12.28
N GLN A 89 11.30 2.36 12.59
CA GLN A 89 10.02 2.06 11.95
C GLN A 89 8.92 3.04 12.41
N VAL A 90 8.87 3.35 13.70
CA VAL A 90 7.90 4.30 14.28
C VAL A 90 8.10 5.70 13.71
N ASP A 91 9.34 6.15 13.55
CA ASP A 91 9.68 7.46 12.99
C ASP A 91 9.49 7.55 11.47
N GLY A 92 9.09 6.45 10.81
CA GLY A 92 9.00 6.37 9.35
C GLY A 92 10.36 6.43 8.64
N ARG A 93 11.46 6.24 9.36
CA ARG A 93 12.82 6.19 8.79
C ARG A 93 13.04 4.94 7.94
N ILE A 94 12.32 3.86 8.25
CA ILE A 94 12.22 2.63 7.45
C ILE A 94 10.75 2.27 7.18
N GLN A 95 10.48 1.63 6.05
CA GLN A 95 9.14 1.17 5.67
C GLN A 95 8.89 -0.28 6.10
N TYR A 96 9.94 -1.06 6.29
CA TYR A 96 9.86 -2.46 6.67
C TYR A 96 11.02 -2.84 7.58
N ALA A 97 10.78 -3.68 8.58
CA ALA A 97 11.81 -4.18 9.49
C ALA A 97 11.87 -5.72 9.45
N VAL A 98 13.08 -6.27 9.39
CA VAL A 98 13.36 -7.70 9.57
C VAL A 98 13.93 -7.89 10.97
N TYR A 99 13.22 -8.65 11.80
CA TYR A 99 13.58 -8.94 13.19
C TYR A 99 14.33 -10.27 13.31
#